data_AF-A0A250IJ42-F1
#
_entry.id   AF-A0A250IJ42-F1
#
_cell.length_a   1.000
_cell.length_b   1.000
_cell.length_c   1.000
_cell.angle_alpha   90.00
_cell.angle_beta   90.00
_cell.angle_gamma   90.00
#
_symmetry.space_group_name_H-M   'P 1'
#
loop_
_entity.id
_entity.type
_entity.pdbx_description
1 polymer ?
#
loop_
_entity_poly.entity_id
_entity_poly.type
_entity_poly.pdbx_seq_one_letter_code
_entity_poly.pdbx_strand_id
1 'polypeptide(L)'
;MFLGEEMHRVALACAESRLKVLRPGGFSVEPRYTYNQQTRKWEFMSAEKEAMLLDEGCFGELRGTIKPDIVIHLGNPFLAQAVYDFKFPCVKIDEGRWCEYTRGPHQGRTQSDVYKGVLSITPSRILPRIGVMP
;
A
#
# COMPACT_ATOMS: atom_id res chain seq x y z
N MET A 1 -9.42 -10.88 -10.85
CA MET A 1 -8.82 -12.08 -10.23
C MET A 1 -9.59 -12.31 -8.94
N PHE A 2 -10.78 -12.93 -9.01
CA PHE A 2 -11.85 -12.75 -8.00
C PHE A 2 -11.48 -13.19 -6.58
N LEU A 3 -10.80 -14.34 -6.43
CA LEU A 3 -10.48 -14.88 -5.10
C LEU A 3 -9.44 -14.05 -4.35
N GLY A 4 -8.39 -13.58 -5.04
CA GLY A 4 -7.35 -12.75 -4.41
C GLY A 4 -7.90 -11.41 -3.92
N GLU A 5 -8.75 -10.78 -4.72
CA GLU A 5 -9.45 -9.53 -4.36
C GLU A 5 -10.36 -9.73 -3.14
N GLU A 6 -11.13 -10.81 -3.09
CA GLU A 6 -12.02 -11.09 -1.97
C GLU A 6 -11.26 -11.39 -0.67
N MET A 7 -10.18 -12.17 -0.75
CA MET A 7 -9.30 -12.40 0.40
C MET A 7 -8.70 -11.10 0.93
N HIS A 8 -8.27 -10.23 0.01
CA HIS A 8 -7.68 -8.94 0.35
C HIS A 8 -8.71 -8.03 1.03
N ARG A 9 -9.94 -7.94 0.50
CA ARG A 9 -11.06 -7.20 1.08
C ARG A 9 -11.38 -7.66 2.51
N VAL A 10 -11.46 -8.97 2.73
CA VAL A 10 -11.73 -9.54 4.07
C VAL A 10 -10.60 -9.25 5.04
N ALA A 11 -9.34 -9.35 4.61
CA ALA A 11 -8.19 -9.06 5.48
C ALA A 11 -8.10 -7.58 5.84
N LEU A 12 -8.36 -6.66 4.91
CA LEU A 12 -8.40 -5.23 5.18
C LEU A 12 -9.46 -4.89 6.23
N ALA A 13 -10.69 -5.37 6.04
CA ALA A 13 -11.77 -5.13 7.00
C ALA A 13 -11.44 -5.70 8.40
N CYS A 14 -10.81 -6.87 8.45
CA CYS A 14 -10.36 -7.48 9.71
C CYS A 14 -9.26 -6.63 10.38
N ALA A 15 -8.24 -6.22 9.62
CA ALA A 15 -7.14 -5.41 10.12
C ALA A 15 -7.64 -4.05 10.62
N GLU A 16 -8.48 -3.37 9.85
CA GLU A 16 -9.08 -2.09 10.24
C GLU A 16 -9.89 -2.21 11.54
N SER A 17 -10.78 -3.21 11.64
CA SER A 17 -11.59 -3.43 12.84
C SER A 17 -10.75 -3.61 14.11
N ARG A 18 -9.65 -4.38 14.01
CA ARG A 18 -8.73 -4.57 15.14
C ARG A 18 -7.89 -3.34 15.43
N LEU A 19 -7.38 -2.66 14.41
CA LEU A 19 -6.52 -1.48 14.57
C LEU A 19 -7.31 -0.28 15.10
N LYS A 20 -8.59 -0.13 14.78
CA LYS A 20 -9.46 0.90 15.39
C LYS A 20 -9.48 0.81 16.91
N VAL A 21 -9.46 -0.41 17.46
CA VAL A 21 -9.43 -0.64 18.92
C VAL A 21 -8.02 -0.51 19.48
N LEU A 22 -7.03 -1.11 18.83
CA LEU A 22 -5.66 -1.18 19.35
C LEU A 22 -4.86 0.12 19.18
N ARG A 23 -5.14 0.89 18.11
CA ARG A 23 -4.39 2.09 17.72
C ARG A 23 -5.31 3.17 17.12
N PRO A 24 -6.25 3.76 17.89
CA PRO A 24 -7.11 4.82 17.38
C PRO A 24 -6.29 5.98 16.76
N GLY A 25 -6.52 6.30 15.49
CA GLY A 25 -5.78 7.34 14.75
C GLY A 25 -4.30 7.03 14.45
N GLY A 26 -3.81 5.85 14.86
CA GLY A 26 -2.41 5.43 14.73
C GLY A 26 -2.13 4.53 13.52
N PHE A 27 -3.02 4.55 12.53
CA PHE A 27 -2.87 3.79 11.29
C PHE A 27 -3.68 4.40 10.15
N SER A 28 -3.31 4.04 8.92
CA SER A 28 -4.05 4.31 7.70
C SER A 28 -4.28 3.00 6.95
N VAL A 29 -5.50 2.82 6.46
CA VAL A 29 -5.87 1.72 5.57
C VAL A 29 -5.74 2.21 4.14
N GLU A 30 -5.01 1.46 3.33
CA GLU A 30 -4.86 1.73 1.90
C GLU A 30 -4.43 3.18 1.57
N PRO A 31 -3.51 3.83 2.32
CA PRO A 31 -3.12 5.20 2.04
C PRO A 31 -2.42 5.31 0.69
N ARG A 32 -2.81 6.29 -0.12
CA ARG A 32 -2.16 6.56 -1.40
C ARG A 32 -1.15 7.71 -1.29
N TYR A 33 0.04 7.50 -1.84
CA TYR A 33 1.10 8.49 -1.90
C TYR A 33 1.43 8.79 -3.37
N THR A 34 1.58 10.08 -3.69
CA THR A 34 1.93 10.56 -5.02
C THR A 34 3.22 11.37 -4.99
N TYR A 35 3.96 11.37 -6.08
CA TYR A 35 5.17 12.18 -6.21
C TYR A 35 4.83 13.49 -6.90
N ASN A 36 4.91 14.60 -6.16
CA ASN A 36 4.70 15.92 -6.71
C ASN A 36 5.99 16.39 -7.42
N GLN A 37 5.91 16.54 -8.74
CA GLN A 37 7.06 16.92 -9.56
C GLN A 37 7.53 18.36 -9.31
N GLN A 38 6.62 19.26 -8.92
CA GLN A 38 6.93 20.67 -8.67
C GLN A 38 7.68 20.83 -7.36
N THR A 39 7.19 20.19 -6.29
CA THR A 39 7.81 20.27 -4.96
C THR A 39 8.93 19.25 -4.78
N ARG A 40 9.06 18.29 -5.70
CA ARG A 40 9.98 17.14 -5.65
C ARG A 40 9.85 16.33 -4.36
N LYS A 41 8.63 16.23 -3.83
CA LYS A 41 8.32 15.54 -2.58
C LYS A 41 7.17 14.57 -2.79
N TRP A 42 7.18 13.52 -1.97
CA TRP A 42 6.03 12.64 -1.85
C TRP A 42 4.95 13.33 -1.00
N GLU A 43 3.70 13.23 -1.46
CA GLU A 43 2.52 13.81 -0.82
C GLU A 43 1.44 12.74 -0.63
N PHE A 44 0.66 12.88 0.43
CA PHE A 44 -0.47 12.01 0.72
C PHE A 44 -1.64 12.45 -0.16
N MET A 45 -2.22 11.50 -0.89
CA MET A 45 -3.41 11.74 -1.68
C MET A 45 -4.62 11.50 -0.78
N SER A 46 -5.46 12.53 -0.61
CA SER A 46 -6.69 12.37 0.16
C SER A 46 -7.66 11.40 -0.55
N ALA A 47 -8.51 10.74 0.22
CA ALA A 47 -9.48 9.77 -0.31
C ALA A 47 -10.43 10.43 -1.32
N GLU A 48 -10.79 11.70 -1.10
CA GLU A 48 -11.65 12.48 -1.99
C GLU A 48 -10.96 12.71 -3.34
N LYS A 49 -9.67 13.08 -3.32
CA LYS A 49 -8.89 13.27 -4.55
C LYS A 49 -8.70 11.95 -5.31
N GLU A 50 -8.43 10.84 -4.60
CA GLU A 50 -8.34 9.52 -5.24
C GLU A 50 -9.68 9.14 -5.89
N ALA A 51 -10.80 9.31 -5.19
CA ALA A 51 -12.13 9.01 -5.71
C ALA A 51 -12.48 9.85 -6.94
N MET A 52 -12.20 11.15 -6.91
CA MET A 52 -12.40 12.04 -8.06
C MET A 52 -11.58 11.58 -9.28
N LEU A 53 -10.29 11.27 -9.10
CA LEU A 53 -9.44 10.82 -10.20
C LEU A 53 -9.88 9.49 -10.81
N LEU A 54 -10.45 8.60 -9.99
CA LEU A 54 -11.02 7.33 -10.46
C LEU A 54 -12.32 7.54 -11.23
N ASP A 55 -13.20 8.42 -10.75
CA ASP A 55 -14.49 8.75 -11.38
C ASP A 55 -14.31 9.46 -12.74
N GLU A 56 -13.38 10.42 -12.80
CA GLU A 56 -13.05 11.17 -14.02
C GLU A 56 -12.23 10.34 -15.03
N GLY A 57 -11.83 9.12 -14.66
CA GLY A 57 -11.01 8.24 -15.51
C GLY A 57 -9.57 8.76 -15.72
N CYS A 58 -9.09 9.65 -14.85
CA CYS A 58 -7.77 10.27 -14.91
C CYS A 58 -6.66 9.32 -14.39
N PHE A 59 -6.60 8.10 -14.90
CA PHE A 59 -5.62 7.07 -14.49
C PHE A 59 -4.16 7.50 -14.71
N GLY A 60 -3.91 8.50 -15.56
CA GLY A 60 -2.59 9.10 -15.75
C GLY A 60 -2.04 9.74 -14.48
N GLU A 61 -2.88 10.38 -13.67
CA GLU A 61 -2.50 11.03 -12.40
C GLU A 61 -2.22 10.01 -11.29
N LEU A 62 -2.77 8.80 -11.42
CA LEU A 62 -2.51 7.68 -10.52
C LEU A 62 -1.22 6.94 -10.89
N ARG A 63 -0.65 7.21 -12.07
CA ARG A 63 0.55 6.53 -12.57
C ARG A 63 1.77 6.90 -11.71
N GLY A 64 2.42 5.88 -11.15
CA GLY A 64 3.60 6.08 -10.29
C GLY A 64 3.26 6.41 -8.84
N THR A 65 1.97 6.51 -8.48
CA THR A 65 1.56 6.51 -7.07
C THR A 65 1.82 5.15 -6.43
N ILE A 66 1.94 5.13 -5.11
CA ILE A 66 2.01 3.90 -4.32
C ILE A 66 0.84 3.82 -3.35
N LYS A 67 0.41 2.60 -3.03
CA LYS A 67 -0.72 2.33 -2.15
C LYS A 67 -0.46 1.05 -1.35
N PRO A 68 0.32 1.11 -0.25
CA PRO A 68 0.41 -0.01 0.70
C PRO A 68 -0.94 -0.25 1.38
N ASP A 69 -1.16 -1.46 1.89
CA ASP A 69 -2.45 -1.84 2.47
C ASP A 69 -2.65 -1.28 3.88
N ILE A 70 -1.60 -1.30 4.71
CA ILE A 70 -1.66 -0.75 6.06
C ILE A 70 -0.37 0.01 6.34
N VAL A 71 -0.50 1.24 6.84
CA VAL A 71 0.61 2.02 7.38
C VAL A 71 0.32 2.34 8.83
N ILE A 72 1.19 1.92 9.73
CA ILE A 72 1.14 2.25 11.15
C ILE A 72 1.92 3.54 11.38
N HIS A 73 1.36 4.49 12.12
CA HIS A 73 1.98 5.79 12.39
C HIS A 73 1.54 6.38 13.74
N LEU A 74 2.07 7.56 14.10
CA LEU A 74 1.70 8.33 15.31
C LEU A 74 0.80 9.55 15.02
N GLY A 75 0.11 9.54 13.88
CA GLY A 75 -0.83 10.59 13.46
C GLY A 75 -0.45 11.26 12.15
N ASN A 76 0.73 10.97 11.62
CA ASN A 76 1.15 11.38 10.28
C ASN A 76 1.47 10.14 9.42
N PRO A 77 0.71 9.85 8.35
CA PRO A 77 0.94 8.71 7.46
C PRO A 77 2.32 8.67 6.78
N PHE A 78 3.08 9.77 6.74
CA PHE A 78 4.47 9.77 6.26
C PHE A 78 5.49 9.31 7.30
N LEU A 79 5.17 9.48 8.58
CA LEU A 79 6.04 9.04 9.68
C LEU A 79 5.67 7.60 10.05
N ALA A 80 5.87 6.71 9.09
CA ALA A 80 5.54 5.31 9.22
C ALA A 80 6.42 4.62 10.28
N GLN A 81 5.79 3.89 11.18
CA GLN A 81 6.42 2.98 12.13
C GLN A 81 6.43 1.53 11.64
N ALA A 82 5.48 1.18 10.77
CA ALA A 82 5.44 -0.10 10.07
C ALA A 82 4.59 0.06 8.80
N VAL A 83 4.92 -0.71 7.76
CA VAL A 83 4.19 -0.76 6.49
C VAL A 83 3.93 -2.23 6.16
N TYR A 84 2.68 -2.56 5.90
CA TYR A 84 2.26 -3.91 5.55
C TYR A 84 1.54 -3.93 4.20
N ASP A 85 1.82 -4.97 3.42
CA ASP A 85 1.18 -5.23 2.13
C ASP A 85 0.78 -6.71 2.04
N PHE A 86 -0.48 -6.99 1.79
CA PHE A 86 -1.09 -8.30 1.74
C PHE A 86 -0.82 -8.93 0.37
N LYS A 87 -0.02 -10.01 0.38
CA LYS A 87 0.34 -10.77 -0.82
C LYS A 87 -0.42 -12.07 -0.84
N PHE A 88 -1.65 -12.05 -1.36
CA PHE A 88 -2.55 -13.21 -1.38
C PHE A 88 -2.66 -13.79 -2.79
N PRO A 89 -1.65 -14.55 -3.27
CA PRO A 89 -1.70 -15.17 -4.60
C PRO A 89 -2.74 -16.30 -4.64
N CYS A 90 -3.42 -16.44 -5.77
CA CYS A 90 -4.51 -17.42 -5.93
C CYS A 90 -4.04 -18.88 -6.05
N VAL A 91 -2.82 -19.13 -6.52
CA VAL A 91 -2.36 -20.48 -6.90
C VAL A 91 -1.19 -20.98 -6.05
N LYS A 92 -0.17 -20.13 -5.82
CA LYS A 92 1.02 -20.48 -5.04
C LYS A 92 1.15 -19.55 -3.84
N ILE A 93 0.54 -19.95 -2.74
CA ILE A 93 0.37 -19.19 -1.48
C ILE A 93 1.71 -18.75 -0.87
N ASP A 94 2.76 -19.47 -1.20
CA ASP A 94 4.14 -19.40 -0.71
C ASP A 94 5.09 -18.57 -1.59
N GLU A 95 4.70 -18.22 -2.82
CA GLU A 95 5.54 -17.34 -3.64
C GLU A 95 5.44 -15.90 -3.15
N GLY A 96 4.23 -15.32 -3.11
CA GLY A 96 3.91 -14.04 -2.46
C GLY A 96 4.91 -12.89 -2.65
N ARG A 97 5.72 -12.91 -3.71
CA ARG A 97 6.94 -12.09 -3.82
C ARG A 97 6.58 -10.63 -4.02
N TRP A 98 7.47 -9.73 -3.62
CA TRP A 98 7.39 -8.34 -4.04
C TRP A 98 7.41 -8.28 -5.57
N CYS A 99 6.41 -7.61 -6.15
CA CYS A 99 6.33 -7.45 -7.59
C CYS A 99 7.47 -6.53 -8.07
N GLU A 100 8.12 -6.91 -9.17
CA GLU A 100 9.05 -6.05 -9.89
C GLU A 100 8.29 -5.25 -10.95
N TYR A 101 8.48 -3.94 -10.97
CA TYR A 101 7.88 -3.09 -11.98
C TYR A 101 8.64 -3.24 -13.30
N THR A 102 7.99 -3.80 -14.31
CA THR A 102 8.58 -3.98 -15.65
C THR A 102 8.42 -2.74 -16.54
N ARG A 103 7.54 -1.80 -16.17
CA ARG A 103 7.21 -0.59 -16.93
C ARG A 103 6.83 0.55 -15.99
N GLY A 104 6.90 1.78 -16.49
CA GLY A 104 6.41 2.97 -15.79
C GLY A 104 7.47 3.63 -14.90
N PRO A 105 7.07 4.60 -14.05
CA PRO A 105 8.00 5.45 -13.30
C PRO A 105 8.94 4.69 -12.34
N HIS A 106 8.57 3.48 -11.94
CA HIS A 106 9.32 2.65 -11.00
C HIS A 106 10.04 1.46 -11.67
N GLN A 107 10.16 1.47 -13.00
CA GLN A 107 10.74 0.37 -13.76
C GLN A 107 12.10 -0.09 -13.21
N GLY A 108 12.27 -1.41 -13.11
CA GLY A 108 13.50 -2.04 -12.61
C GLY A 108 13.63 -2.06 -11.07
N ARG A 109 12.59 -1.61 -10.35
CA ARG A 109 12.54 -1.66 -8.88
C ARG A 109 11.48 -2.65 -8.42
N THR A 110 11.68 -3.23 -7.23
CA THR A 110 10.62 -3.97 -6.56
C THR A 110 9.67 -3.03 -5.84
N GLN A 111 8.42 -3.45 -5.63
CA GLN A 111 7.47 -2.70 -4.82
C GLN A 111 7.98 -2.41 -3.40
N SER A 112 8.73 -3.34 -2.80
CA SER A 112 9.39 -3.12 -1.51
C SER A 112 10.38 -1.96 -1.57
N ASP A 113 11.23 -1.92 -2.60
CA ASP A 113 12.22 -0.85 -2.77
C ASP A 113 11.56 0.51 -2.95
N VAL A 114 10.44 0.56 -3.69
CA VAL A 114 9.70 1.79 -3.89
C VAL A 114 9.10 2.25 -2.56
N TYR A 115 8.37 1.39 -1.85
CA TYR A 115 7.78 1.73 -0.54
C TYR A 115 8.85 2.19 0.45
N LYS A 116 9.98 1.49 0.52
CA LYS A 116 11.12 1.87 1.36
C LYS A 116 11.68 3.24 0.99
N GLY A 117 11.76 3.54 -0.31
CA GLY A 117 12.19 4.85 -0.79
C GLY A 117 11.22 6.00 -0.42
N VAL A 118 9.93 5.72 -0.32
CA VAL A 118 8.91 6.74 0.02
C VAL A 118 8.76 6.92 1.53
N LEU A 119 8.69 5.82 2.28
CA LEU A 119 8.31 5.81 3.70
C LEU A 119 9.50 5.62 4.63
N SER A 120 10.72 5.49 4.09
CA SER A 120 11.97 5.34 4.84
C SER A 120 11.97 4.18 5.85
N ILE A 121 11.16 3.14 5.59
CA ILE A 121 11.05 1.94 6.40
C ILE A 121 10.99 0.71 5.49
N THR A 122 11.58 -0.40 5.93
CA THR A 122 11.45 -1.67 5.21
C THR A 122 10.01 -2.18 5.37
N PRO A 123 9.21 -2.25 4.29
CA PRO A 123 7.86 -2.78 4.37
C PRO A 123 7.91 -4.29 4.60
N SER A 124 6.85 -4.84 5.17
CA SER A 124 6.65 -6.27 5.31
C SER A 124 5.46 -6.72 4.49
N ARG A 125 5.55 -7.91 3.92
CA ARG A 125 4.43 -8.56 3.25
C ARG A 125 3.72 -9.53 4.20
N ILE A 126 2.41 -9.66 4.07
CA ILE A 126 1.62 -10.64 4.84
C ILE A 126 1.07 -11.72 3.92
N LEU A 127 1.25 -12.97 4.33
CA LEU A 127 0.81 -14.17 3.58
C LEU A 127 -0.19 -14.99 4.41
N PRO A 128 -1.27 -15.56 3.81
CA PRO A 128 -2.41 -16.15 4.54
C PRO A 128 -2.09 -17.34 5.47
N ARG A 129 -0.91 -17.95 5.37
CA ARG A 129 -0.48 -19.11 6.18
C ARG A 129 0.90 -18.95 6.83
N ILE A 130 1.65 -17.94 6.43
CA ILE A 130 3.01 -17.70 6.93
C ILE A 130 3.02 -16.54 7.91
N GLY A 131 2.13 -15.55 7.72
CA GLY A 131 2.11 -14.35 8.52
C GLY A 131 3.01 -13.27 7.93
N VAL A 132 3.76 -12.59 8.78
CA VAL A 132 4.57 -11.42 8.41
C VAL A 132 5.93 -11.87 7.88
N MET A 133 6.29 -11.38 6.69
CA MET A 133 7.55 -11.63 6.02
C MET A 133 8.19 -10.29 5.59
N PRO A 134 9.52 -10.17 5.59
CA PRO A 134 10.20 -9.05 4.92
C PRO A 134 9.98 -9.04 3.40
#